data_AF-A0A941VG99-F1
#
_entry.id   AF-A0A941VG99-F1
#
_cell.length_a   1.000
_cell.length_b   1.000
_cell.length_c   1.000
_cell.angle_alpha   90.00
_cell.angle_beta   90.00
_cell.angle_gamma   90.00
#
_symmetry.space_group_name_H-M   'P 1'
#
loop_
_entity.id
_entity.type
_entity.pdbx_description
1 polymer ?
#
loop_
_entity_poly.entity_id
_entity_poly.type
_entity_poly.pdbx_seq_one_letter_code
_entity_poly.pdbx_strand_id
1 'polypeptide(L)'
;MLLRCGKFTFPLDRPLIMGVLNVTPDSFSDGGHYLQTDAALAQARRLIDEGADLLDVGGESTRPGAAPVALDDERRRVLPVIAALAAAGVAVSVDTQKPALMREAVAAGAVMVNDVNGFQAPGALTAVAASDCAVCIMHRQGDPQTMQQAPHYADVVAEVLRYLRQRVAAAQQ
;
A
#
# COMPACT_ATOMS: atom_id res chain seq x y z
N MET A 1 4.76 22.37 -0.06
CA MET A 1 5.18 21.26 0.85
C MET A 1 5.77 20.14 -0.02
N LEU A 2 6.73 19.37 0.49
CA LEU A 2 7.35 18.26 -0.26
C LEU A 2 7.07 16.94 0.48
N LEU A 3 6.66 15.92 -0.25
CA LEU A 3 6.61 14.54 0.24
C LEU A 3 7.87 13.81 -0.20
N ARG A 4 8.68 13.34 0.76
CA ARG A 4 9.81 12.44 0.49
C ARG A 4 9.33 11.00 0.54
N CYS A 5 9.56 10.26 -0.54
CA CYS A 5 9.25 8.84 -0.67
C CYS A 5 10.53 8.14 -1.14
N GLY A 6 11.38 7.69 -0.21
CA GLY A 6 12.70 7.15 -0.53
C GLY A 6 13.51 8.13 -1.41
N LYS A 7 13.92 7.66 -2.59
CA LYS A 7 14.66 8.46 -3.58
C LYS A 7 13.81 9.50 -4.33
N PHE A 8 12.48 9.44 -4.22
CA PHE A 8 11.57 10.36 -4.90
C PHE A 8 11.19 11.52 -3.97
N THR A 9 10.98 12.69 -4.57
CA THR A 9 10.45 13.86 -3.87
C THR A 9 9.32 14.44 -4.71
N PHE A 10 8.12 14.47 -4.15
CA PHE A 10 6.95 15.01 -4.83
C PHE A 10 6.57 16.38 -4.27
N PRO A 11 6.48 17.41 -5.12
CA PRO A 11 5.81 18.66 -4.79
C PRO A 11 4.32 18.42 -4.53
N LEU A 12 3.84 18.95 -3.41
CA LEU A 12 2.42 18.94 -3.05
C LEU A 12 1.76 20.29 -3.34
N ASP A 13 2.14 20.93 -4.44
CA ASP A 13 1.54 22.16 -4.97
C ASP A 13 0.39 21.88 -5.96
N ARG A 14 0.27 20.63 -6.42
CA ARG A 14 -0.89 20.07 -7.10
C ARG A 14 -1.31 18.73 -6.49
N PRO A 15 -2.54 18.25 -6.76
CA PRO A 15 -2.89 16.86 -6.50
C PRO A 15 -1.95 15.91 -7.25
N LEU A 16 -1.54 14.85 -6.55
CA LEU A 16 -0.82 13.73 -7.14
C LEU A 16 -1.78 12.56 -7.37
N ILE A 17 -1.53 11.78 -8.41
CA ILE A 17 -2.35 10.62 -8.76
C ILE A 17 -1.59 9.34 -8.37
N MET A 18 -2.14 8.58 -7.42
CA MET A 18 -1.69 7.24 -7.07
C MET A 18 -2.51 6.21 -7.86
N GLY A 19 -1.88 5.55 -8.83
CA GLY A 19 -2.53 4.51 -9.64
C GLY A 19 -2.63 3.18 -8.87
N VAL A 20 -3.84 2.65 -8.74
CA VAL A 20 -4.07 1.39 -8.02
C VAL A 20 -3.76 0.19 -8.92
N LEU A 21 -2.80 -0.64 -8.51
CA LEU A 21 -2.39 -1.87 -9.19
C LEU A 21 -2.67 -3.10 -8.31
N ASN A 22 -3.86 -3.66 -8.46
CA ASN A 22 -4.24 -4.90 -7.77
C ASN A 22 -3.63 -6.12 -8.47
N VAL A 23 -2.83 -6.90 -7.74
CA VAL A 23 -2.22 -8.15 -8.22
C VAL A 23 -2.94 -9.34 -7.56
N THR A 24 -4.24 -9.48 -7.84
CA THR A 24 -5.06 -10.60 -7.35
C THR A 24 -5.38 -11.59 -8.48
N PRO A 25 -5.60 -12.88 -8.17
CA PRO A 25 -5.94 -13.89 -9.17
C PRO A 25 -7.18 -13.53 -10.02
N ASP A 26 -8.19 -12.95 -9.37
CA ASP A 26 -9.45 -12.55 -10.01
C ASP A 26 -9.28 -11.38 -10.99
N SER A 27 -8.14 -10.68 -10.94
CA SER A 27 -7.84 -9.58 -11.86
C SER A 27 -7.27 -10.06 -13.21
N PHE A 28 -6.77 -11.31 -13.29
CA PHE A 28 -6.06 -11.86 -14.45
C PHE A 28 -6.29 -13.39 -14.57
N SER A 29 -7.36 -13.80 -15.22
CA SER A 29 -7.96 -15.14 -15.08
C SER A 29 -7.26 -16.32 -15.76
N ASP A 30 -6.20 -16.17 -16.57
CA ASP A 30 -5.81 -17.25 -17.51
C ASP A 30 -4.31 -17.64 -17.55
N GLY A 31 -3.51 -17.32 -16.54
CA GLY A 31 -2.08 -17.63 -16.59
C GLY A 31 -1.36 -17.71 -15.26
N GLY A 32 -0.36 -18.59 -15.15
CA GLY A 32 0.47 -18.74 -13.93
C GLY A 32 1.19 -17.45 -13.48
N HIS A 33 2.00 -17.53 -12.41
CA HIS A 33 2.60 -16.37 -11.76
C HIS A 33 3.36 -15.39 -12.68
N TYR A 34 4.05 -15.89 -13.71
CA TYR A 34 4.73 -15.04 -14.70
C TYR A 34 3.75 -14.24 -15.57
N LEU A 35 2.66 -14.87 -16.01
CA LEU A 35 1.61 -14.20 -16.78
C LEU A 35 0.88 -13.15 -15.94
N GLN A 36 0.71 -13.40 -14.64
CA GLN A 36 0.16 -12.41 -13.70
C GLN A 36 1.10 -11.21 -13.51
N THR A 37 2.41 -11.46 -13.44
CA THR A 37 3.41 -10.39 -13.32
C THR A 37 3.44 -9.53 -14.59
N ASP A 38 3.50 -10.15 -15.76
CA ASP A 38 3.52 -9.43 -17.05
C ASP A 38 2.25 -8.61 -17.26
N ALA A 39 1.09 -9.16 -16.91
CA ALA A 39 -0.19 -8.44 -16.99
C ALA A 39 -0.23 -7.25 -16.01
N ALA A 40 0.29 -7.41 -14.80
CA ALA A 40 0.42 -6.31 -13.84
C ALA A 40 1.37 -5.21 -14.35
N LEU A 41 2.48 -5.59 -14.99
CA LEU A 41 3.41 -4.62 -15.58
C LEU A 41 2.81 -3.89 -16.78
N ALA A 42 2.04 -4.57 -17.63
CA ALA A 42 1.29 -3.94 -18.71
C ALA A 42 0.26 -2.94 -18.16
N GLN A 43 -0.47 -3.30 -17.09
CA GLN A 43 -1.39 -2.40 -16.41
C GLN A 43 -0.67 -1.20 -15.80
N ALA A 44 0.47 -1.43 -15.14
CA ALA A 44 1.30 -0.37 -14.56
C ALA A 44 1.73 0.65 -15.62
N ARG A 45 2.16 0.19 -16.80
CA ARG A 45 2.50 1.08 -17.93
C ARG A 45 1.30 1.94 -18.32
N ARG A 46 0.11 1.34 -18.47
CA ARG A 46 -1.11 2.11 -18.81
C ARG A 46 -1.41 3.19 -17.77
N LEU A 47 -1.36 2.86 -16.47
CA LEU A 47 -1.61 3.83 -15.40
C LEU A 47 -0.61 4.99 -15.43
N ILE A 48 0.66 4.71 -15.72
CA ILE A 48 1.70 5.75 -15.88
C ILE A 48 1.40 6.61 -17.11
N ASP A 49 1.06 6.01 -18.25
CA ASP A 49 0.73 6.71 -19.49
C ASP A 49 -0.55 7.58 -19.33
N GLU A 50 -1.48 7.16 -18.46
CA GLU A 50 -2.68 7.90 -18.06
C GLU A 50 -2.40 9.01 -17.02
N GLY A 51 -1.16 9.13 -16.53
CA GLY A 51 -0.71 10.23 -15.68
C GLY A 51 -0.56 9.91 -14.18
N ALA A 52 -0.44 8.63 -13.80
CA ALA A 52 -0.11 8.28 -12.42
C ALA A 52 1.30 8.77 -12.03
N ASP A 53 1.40 9.47 -10.91
CA ASP A 53 2.66 9.96 -10.32
C ASP A 53 3.40 8.86 -9.53
N LEU A 54 2.64 7.91 -8.99
CA LEU A 54 3.12 6.73 -8.28
C LEU A 54 2.09 5.60 -8.41
N LEU A 55 2.53 4.36 -8.20
CA LEU A 55 1.65 3.18 -8.24
C LEU A 55 1.55 2.54 -6.86
N ASP A 56 0.35 2.10 -6.47
CA ASP A 56 0.08 1.37 -5.24
C ASP A 56 -0.20 -0.09 -5.55
N VAL A 57 0.69 -0.98 -5.09
CA VAL A 57 0.68 -2.40 -5.44
C VAL A 57 0.13 -3.21 -4.27
N GLY A 58 -1.04 -3.81 -4.47
CA GLY A 58 -1.73 -4.63 -3.46
C GLY A 58 -1.92 -6.08 -3.92
N GLY A 59 -1.56 -7.04 -3.07
CA GLY A 59 -1.73 -8.48 -3.35
C GLY A 59 -2.93 -9.12 -2.66
N GLU A 60 -3.60 -8.36 -1.79
CA GLU A 60 -4.72 -8.76 -0.95
C GLU A 60 -5.91 -7.82 -1.21
N SER A 61 -7.11 -8.39 -1.41
CA SER A 61 -8.30 -7.57 -1.57
C SER A 61 -8.77 -7.08 -0.20
N THR A 62 -8.96 -5.77 -0.06
CA THR A 62 -9.53 -5.13 1.13
C THR A 62 -11.06 -4.97 1.04
N ARG A 63 -11.70 -5.58 0.02
CA ARG A 63 -13.16 -5.52 -0.15
C ARG A 63 -13.88 -6.28 0.98
N PRO A 64 -15.06 -5.82 1.41
CA PRO A 64 -15.87 -6.56 2.39
C PRO A 64 -16.10 -8.01 1.97
N GLY A 65 -15.83 -8.95 2.88
CA GLY A 65 -15.98 -10.39 2.64
C GLY A 65 -14.81 -11.08 1.95
N ALA A 66 -13.73 -10.36 1.60
CA ALA A 66 -12.52 -10.99 1.07
C ALA A 66 -11.83 -11.87 2.14
N ALA A 67 -11.43 -13.07 1.72
CA ALA A 67 -10.65 -13.97 2.57
C ALA A 67 -9.22 -13.44 2.73
N PRO A 68 -8.64 -13.51 3.95
CA PRO A 68 -7.26 -13.14 4.15
C PRO A 68 -6.32 -13.95 3.25
N VAL A 69 -5.33 -13.28 2.66
CA VAL A 69 -4.32 -13.94 1.82
C VAL A 69 -3.13 -14.35 2.70
N ALA A 70 -2.66 -15.59 2.55
CA ALA A 70 -1.46 -16.05 3.25
C ALA A 70 -0.24 -15.20 2.87
N LEU A 71 0.66 -14.93 3.81
CA LEU A 71 1.82 -14.07 3.59
C LEU A 71 2.65 -14.51 2.37
N ASP A 72 2.90 -15.81 2.21
CA ASP A 72 3.67 -16.33 1.08
C ASP A 72 2.96 -16.16 -0.26
N ASP A 73 1.64 -16.19 -0.28
CA ASP A 73 0.86 -15.97 -1.49
C ASP A 73 0.89 -14.50 -1.90
N GLU A 74 0.76 -13.59 -0.94
CA GLU A 74 0.88 -12.15 -1.17
C GLU A 74 2.28 -11.78 -1.64
N ARG A 75 3.33 -12.33 -1.02
CA ARG A 75 4.74 -12.18 -1.44
C ARG A 75 4.94 -12.56 -2.91
N ARG A 76 4.45 -13.74 -3.32
CA ARG A 76 4.56 -14.23 -4.71
C ARG A 76 3.84 -13.33 -5.72
N ARG A 77 2.80 -12.61 -5.28
CA ARG A 77 2.06 -11.66 -6.12
C ARG A 77 2.79 -10.34 -6.26
N VAL A 78 3.17 -9.70 -5.14
CA VAL A 78 3.59 -8.29 -5.18
C VAL A 78 5.09 -8.09 -5.36
N LEU A 79 5.95 -8.95 -4.78
CA LEU A 79 7.40 -8.70 -4.78
C LEU A 79 8.02 -8.67 -6.18
N PRO A 80 7.68 -9.59 -7.11
CA PRO A 80 8.19 -9.53 -8.48
C PRO A 80 7.78 -8.25 -9.22
N VAL A 81 6.53 -7.81 -9.02
CA VAL A 81 5.98 -6.58 -9.63
C VAL A 81 6.68 -5.34 -9.07
N ILE A 82 6.81 -5.24 -7.75
CA ILE A 82 7.49 -4.12 -7.08
C ILE A 82 8.94 -4.02 -7.56
N ALA A 83 9.68 -5.14 -7.57
CA ALA A 83 11.08 -5.16 -7.99
C ALA A 83 11.26 -4.70 -9.44
N ALA A 84 10.40 -5.19 -10.36
CA ALA A 84 10.45 -4.82 -11.77
C ALA A 84 10.11 -3.33 -11.98
N LEU A 85 9.08 -2.80 -11.31
CA LEU A 85 8.70 -1.39 -11.39
C LEU A 85 9.75 -0.46 -10.79
N ALA A 86 10.33 -0.84 -9.64
CA ALA A 86 11.39 -0.07 -9.00
C ALA A 86 12.67 -0.01 -9.86
N ALA A 87 13.03 -1.12 -10.52
CA ALA A 87 14.12 -1.19 -11.48
C ALA A 87 13.86 -0.32 -12.72
N ALA A 88 12.60 -0.19 -13.14
CA ALA A 88 12.16 0.71 -14.21
C ALA A 88 12.08 2.19 -13.77
N GLY A 89 12.44 2.53 -12.53
CA GLY A 89 12.45 3.90 -12.03
C GLY A 89 11.07 4.43 -11.62
N VAL A 90 10.07 3.57 -11.46
CA VAL A 90 8.72 3.95 -11.02
C VAL A 90 8.68 4.12 -9.51
N ALA A 91 7.97 5.12 -9.01
CA ALA A 91 7.68 5.27 -7.59
C ALA A 91 6.57 4.29 -7.19
N VAL A 92 6.89 3.37 -6.28
CA VAL A 92 5.99 2.28 -5.88
C VAL A 92 5.65 2.39 -4.40
N SER A 93 4.36 2.43 -4.09
CA SER A 93 3.78 2.12 -2.79
C SER A 93 3.41 0.64 -2.74
N VAL A 94 3.55 0.01 -1.56
CA VAL A 94 2.98 -1.31 -1.28
C VAL A 94 1.74 -1.13 -0.39
N ASP A 95 0.61 -1.68 -0.82
CA ASP A 95 -0.62 -1.78 0.01
C ASP A 95 -0.58 -3.10 0.79
N THR A 96 -0.19 -3.02 2.06
CA THR A 96 -0.18 -4.19 2.94
C THR A 96 -0.26 -3.80 4.41
N GLN A 97 -0.87 -4.67 5.19
CA GLN A 97 -0.94 -4.61 6.66
C GLN A 97 0.04 -5.59 7.34
N LYS A 98 0.85 -6.33 6.57
CA LYS A 98 1.73 -7.40 7.07
C LYS A 98 3.18 -6.91 7.26
N PRO A 99 3.71 -6.79 8.49
CA PRO A 99 5.04 -6.22 8.76
C PRO A 99 6.20 -6.92 8.04
N ALA A 100 6.10 -8.24 7.83
CA ALA A 100 7.12 -8.98 7.07
C ALA A 100 7.15 -8.55 5.60
N LEU A 101 5.98 -8.39 4.98
CA LEU A 101 5.88 -7.94 3.59
C LEU A 101 6.28 -6.47 3.45
N MET A 102 5.97 -5.61 4.43
CA MET A 102 6.45 -4.22 4.45
C MET A 102 7.99 -4.16 4.31
N ARG A 103 8.72 -4.93 5.13
CA ARG A 103 10.19 -4.99 5.07
C ARG A 103 10.70 -5.45 3.71
N GLU A 104 10.10 -6.51 3.18
CA GLU A 104 10.52 -7.13 1.92
C GLU A 104 10.22 -6.26 0.71
N ALA A 105 9.07 -5.58 0.72
CA ALA A 105 8.68 -4.64 -0.33
C ALA A 105 9.61 -3.42 -0.35
N VAL A 106 9.95 -2.86 0.82
CA VAL A 106 10.94 -1.76 0.92
C VAL A 106 12.31 -2.24 0.42
N ALA A 107 12.74 -3.44 0.80
CA ALA A 107 13.99 -4.03 0.31
C ALA A 107 13.97 -4.28 -1.22
N ALA A 108 12.80 -4.59 -1.80
CA ALA A 108 12.59 -4.74 -3.24
C ALA A 108 12.50 -3.40 -3.99
N GLY A 109 12.45 -2.27 -3.28
CA GLY A 109 12.47 -0.93 -3.86
C GLY A 109 11.16 -0.13 -3.76
N ALA A 110 10.17 -0.61 -3.00
CA ALA A 110 9.02 0.22 -2.63
C ALA A 110 9.49 1.43 -1.81
N VAL A 111 8.91 2.59 -2.11
CA VAL A 111 9.28 3.89 -1.52
C VAL A 111 8.18 4.47 -0.65
N MET A 112 7.03 3.78 -0.58
CA MET A 112 5.94 4.08 0.33
C MET A 112 5.32 2.77 0.83
N VAL A 113 4.83 2.77 2.07
CA VAL A 113 3.96 1.72 2.60
C VAL A 113 2.59 2.33 2.90
N ASN A 114 1.56 1.82 2.25
CA ASN A 114 0.16 2.14 2.48
C ASN A 114 -0.45 1.05 3.37
N ASP A 115 -0.80 1.40 4.61
CA ASP A 115 -1.36 0.44 5.56
C ASP A 115 -2.75 0.87 6.01
N VAL A 116 -3.76 0.16 5.50
CA VAL A 116 -5.17 0.32 5.87
C VAL A 116 -5.44 0.04 7.37
N ASN A 117 -4.54 -0.67 8.06
CA ASN A 117 -4.60 -0.91 9.50
C ASN A 117 -3.90 0.19 10.32
N GLY A 118 -3.36 1.22 9.68
CA GLY A 118 -2.71 2.35 10.33
C GLY A 118 -1.45 1.99 11.12
N PHE A 119 -0.70 0.96 10.67
CA PHE A 119 0.50 0.43 11.32
C PHE A 119 0.27 -0.14 12.73
N GLN A 120 -0.93 -0.64 13.01
CA GLN A 120 -1.28 -1.21 14.31
C GLN A 120 -0.80 -2.66 14.48
N ALA A 121 -0.46 -3.36 13.40
CA ALA A 121 0.06 -4.72 13.51
C ALA A 121 1.38 -4.73 14.30
N PRO A 122 1.61 -5.72 15.19
CA PRO A 122 2.86 -5.80 15.95
C PRO A 122 4.10 -5.76 15.04
N GLY A 123 4.96 -4.76 15.25
CA GLY A 123 6.19 -4.57 14.47
C GLY A 123 6.01 -3.84 13.12
N ALA A 124 4.82 -3.33 12.78
CA ALA A 124 4.59 -2.60 11.53
C ALA A 124 5.42 -1.31 11.44
N LEU A 125 5.45 -0.49 12.49
CA LEU A 125 6.29 0.72 12.51
C LEU A 125 7.78 0.35 12.48
N THR A 126 8.20 -0.63 13.27
CA THR A 126 9.60 -1.12 13.27
C THR A 126 10.03 -1.67 11.92
N ALA A 127 9.10 -2.23 11.12
CA ALA A 127 9.38 -2.75 9.78
C ALA A 127 9.85 -1.66 8.81
N VAL A 128 9.44 -0.40 9.01
CA VAL A 128 9.73 0.71 8.09
C VAL A 128 10.62 1.78 8.72
N ALA A 129 10.81 1.77 10.04
CA ALA A 129 11.52 2.81 10.80
C ALA A 129 12.96 3.07 10.34
N ALA A 130 13.66 2.05 9.86
CA ALA A 130 15.05 2.17 9.39
C ALA A 130 15.17 2.57 7.91
N SER A 131 14.06 2.93 7.26
CA SER A 131 14.02 3.28 5.84
C SER A 131 13.55 4.72 5.63
N ASP A 132 13.87 5.27 4.45
CA ASP A 132 13.37 6.57 4.02
C ASP A 132 12.00 6.49 3.33
N CYS A 133 11.28 5.36 3.45
CA CYS A 133 9.99 5.21 2.79
C CYS A 133 8.94 6.13 3.44
N ALA A 134 8.03 6.68 2.63
CA ALA A 134 6.86 7.34 3.17
C ALA A 134 5.88 6.34 3.78
N VAL A 135 5.10 6.76 4.75
CA VAL A 135 4.05 5.95 5.37
C VAL A 135 2.68 6.61 5.17
N CYS A 136 1.72 5.88 4.63
CA CYS A 136 0.33 6.30 4.55
C CYS A 136 -0.46 5.61 5.67
N ILE A 137 -0.83 6.39 6.68
CA ILE A 137 -1.56 5.92 7.86
C ILE A 137 -3.05 6.15 7.63
N MET A 138 -3.81 5.06 7.49
CA MET A 138 -5.27 5.13 7.31
C MET A 138 -6.02 4.98 8.63
N HIS A 139 -7.15 5.67 8.77
CA HIS A 139 -8.13 5.40 9.81
C HIS A 139 -9.17 4.37 9.33
N ARG A 140 -9.51 3.42 10.19
CA ARG A 140 -10.66 2.52 10.02
C ARG A 140 -11.31 2.22 11.37
N GLN A 141 -12.62 1.97 11.38
CA GLN A 141 -13.34 1.39 12.52
C GLN A 141 -13.63 -0.08 12.22
N GLY A 142 -13.26 -0.98 13.13
CA GLY A 142 -13.37 -2.43 12.90
C GLY A 142 -12.21 -3.00 12.07
N ASP A 143 -12.43 -4.19 11.50
CA ASP A 143 -11.51 -4.87 10.59
C ASP A 143 -11.94 -4.69 9.12
N PRO A 144 -11.12 -5.05 8.12
CA PRO A 144 -11.49 -4.83 6.72
C PRO A 144 -12.75 -5.54 6.26
N GLN A 145 -13.15 -6.61 6.93
CA GLN A 145 -14.33 -7.38 6.58
C GLN A 145 -15.62 -6.70 7.07
N THR A 146 -15.54 -5.95 8.16
CA THR A 146 -16.68 -5.35 8.87
C THR A 146 -16.72 -3.82 8.81
N MET A 147 -15.61 -3.15 8.46
CA MET A 147 -15.49 -1.69 8.56
C MET A 147 -16.50 -0.87 7.75
N GLN A 148 -17.11 -1.47 6.72
CA GLN A 148 -18.14 -0.83 5.90
C GLN A 148 -19.58 -1.22 6.25
N GLN A 149 -19.80 -2.11 7.23
CA GLN A 149 -21.13 -2.68 7.48
C GLN A 149 -22.04 -1.72 8.27
N ALA A 150 -21.53 -1.11 9.34
CA ALA A 150 -22.29 -0.14 10.14
C ALA A 150 -21.37 0.69 11.07
N PRO A 151 -20.39 1.46 10.55
CA PRO A 151 -19.61 2.34 11.40
C PRO A 151 -20.52 3.43 11.99
N HIS A 152 -20.50 3.57 13.30
CA HIS A 152 -21.21 4.63 14.01
C HIS A 152 -20.19 5.52 14.71
N TYR A 153 -20.28 6.82 14.41
CA TYR A 153 -19.49 7.87 15.03
C TYR A 153 -20.41 8.83 15.77
N ALA A 154 -19.98 9.32 16.94
CA ALA A 154 -20.62 10.45 17.58
C ALA A 154 -20.18 11.77 16.89
N ASP A 155 -18.89 11.86 16.53
CA ASP A 155 -18.32 12.92 15.70
C ASP A 155 -17.15 12.35 14.89
N VAL A 156 -17.44 12.00 13.63
CA VAL A 156 -16.46 11.35 12.74
C VAL A 156 -15.19 12.17 12.56
N VAL A 157 -15.28 13.51 12.54
CA VAL A 157 -14.11 14.37 12.31
C VAL A 157 -13.24 14.37 13.55
N ALA A 158 -13.82 14.57 14.73
CA ALA A 158 -13.07 14.57 15.99
C ALA A 158 -12.44 13.20 16.28
N GLU A 159 -13.15 12.11 15.99
CA GLU A 159 -12.69 10.75 16.21
C GLU A 159 -11.54 10.37 15.26
N VAL A 160 -11.66 10.66 13.96
CA VAL A 160 -10.60 10.45 12.97
C VAL A 160 -9.35 11.28 13.32
N LEU A 161 -9.52 12.56 13.66
CA LEU A 161 -8.39 13.43 14.03
C LEU A 161 -7.66 12.92 15.27
N ARG A 162 -8.41 12.47 16.29
CA ARG A 162 -7.83 11.88 17.50
C ARG A 162 -7.04 10.62 17.19
N TYR A 163 -7.61 9.72 16.38
CA TYR A 163 -6.91 8.51 15.94
C TYR A 163 -5.63 8.83 15.17
N LEU A 164 -5.69 9.67 14.13
CA LEU A 164 -4.52 9.98 13.30
C LEU A 164 -3.42 10.68 14.10
N ARG A 165 -3.77 11.57 15.05
CA ARG A 165 -2.79 12.17 15.96
C ARG A 165 -2.07 11.12 16.82
N GLN A 166 -2.79 10.14 17.36
CA GLN A 166 -2.18 9.05 18.13
C GLN A 166 -1.25 8.20 17.26
N ARG A 167 -1.64 7.91 16.01
CA ARG A 167 -0.81 7.12 15.09
C ARG A 167 0.44 7.87 14.64
N VAL A 168 0.34 9.18 14.38
CA VAL A 168 1.51 10.03 14.09
C VAL A 168 2.46 10.07 15.29
N ALA A 169 1.94 10.26 16.50
CA ALA A 169 2.77 10.26 17.71
C ALA A 169 3.49 8.92 17.92
N ALA A 170 2.82 7.79 17.64
CA ALA A 170 3.44 6.46 17.70
C ALA A 170 4.54 6.27 16.64
N ALA A 171 4.38 6.85 15.44
CA ALA A 171 5.37 6.76 14.36
C ALA A 171 6.60 7.67 14.57
N GLN A 172 6.54 8.60 15.53
CA GLN A 172 7.65 9.50 15.88
C GLN A 172 8.55 8.97 17.00
N GLN A 173 8.16 7.85 17.63
CA GLN A 173 8.94 7.17 18.68
C GLN A 173 9.98 6.24 18.08
#